data_AF-A0AAV0LSV3-F1
#
_entry.id   AF-A0AAV0LSV3-F1
#
_cell.length_a   1.000
_cell.length_b   1.000
_cell.length_c   1.000
_cell.angle_alpha   90.00
_cell.angle_beta   90.00
_cell.angle_gamma   90.00
#
_symmetry.space_group_name_H-M   'P 1'
#
loop_
_entity.id
_entity.type
_entity.pdbx_description
1 polymer ?
#
loop_
_entity_poly.entity_id
_entity_poly.type
_entity_poly.pdbx_seq_one_letter_code
_entity_poly.pdbx_strand_id
1 'polypeptide(L)'
;MESSVAAASSTPTTVVLPAGDYEVFLSFRGPDVRKRFGDHLYTSLVRAKIRTFRDEEELQKGEGIAPSLVRAIPESKIYIPILTQQYASSKWCLLELAQMVECWKQGKGHLILPIFYFVDPRDVRHQQGPYQQAF
;
A
#
# COMPACT_ATOMS: atom_id res chain seq x y z
N MET A 1 49.78 41.30 -5.13
CA MET A 1 49.15 40.27 -4.29
C MET A 1 47.88 39.85 -5.00
N GLU A 2 47.84 38.59 -5.42
CA GLU A 2 46.87 38.02 -6.36
C GLU A 2 45.42 38.14 -5.88
N SER A 3 44.53 38.52 -6.80
CA SER A 3 43.09 38.39 -6.64
C SER A 3 42.67 36.96 -7.02
N SER A 4 42.22 36.18 -6.03
CA SER A 4 41.61 34.86 -6.26
C SER A 4 40.13 34.94 -5.95
N VAL A 5 39.30 34.84 -6.99
CA VAL A 5 37.84 34.72 -6.87
C VAL A 5 37.51 33.23 -6.85
N ALA A 6 37.15 32.71 -5.67
CA ALA A 6 36.71 31.33 -5.54
C ALA A 6 35.30 31.18 -6.12
N ALA A 7 35.16 30.37 -7.18
CA ALA A 7 33.87 29.99 -7.71
C ALA A 7 33.15 29.08 -6.69
N ALA A 8 31.97 29.51 -6.23
CA ALA A 8 31.11 28.68 -5.41
C ALA A 8 30.59 27.50 -6.25
N SER A 9 31.15 26.31 -6.02
CA SER A 9 30.61 25.06 -6.55
C SER A 9 29.26 24.82 -5.88
N SER A 10 28.18 25.06 -6.62
CA SER A 10 26.83 24.70 -6.21
C SER A 10 26.71 23.19 -6.33
N THR A 11 26.95 22.50 -5.21
CA THR A 11 26.58 21.10 -5.09
C THR A 11 25.06 21.00 -5.29
N PRO A 12 24.56 20.09 -6.14
CA PRO A 12 23.14 19.84 -6.20
C PRO A 12 22.75 19.31 -4.82
N THR A 13 21.99 20.11 -4.07
CA THR A 13 21.34 19.65 -2.86
C THR A 13 20.39 18.54 -3.29
N THR A 14 20.84 17.30 -3.19
CA THR A 14 19.93 16.15 -3.21
C THR A 14 18.96 16.39 -2.07
N VAL A 15 17.75 16.78 -2.42
CA VAL A 15 16.66 16.90 -1.45
C VAL A 15 16.46 15.48 -0.93
N VAL A 16 17.05 15.17 0.22
CA VAL A 16 16.70 13.96 0.97
C VAL A 16 15.31 14.23 1.47
N LEU A 17 14.31 13.90 0.64
CA LEU A 17 12.92 13.85 1.08
C LEU A 17 12.89 12.92 2.29
N PRO A 18 12.19 13.30 3.38
CA PRO A 18 12.10 12.43 4.53
C PRO A 18 11.65 11.05 4.07
N ALA A 19 12.44 10.04 4.41
CA ALA A 19 12.10 8.65 4.17
C ALA A 19 10.90 8.31 5.07
N GLY A 20 9.67 8.63 4.67
CA GLY A 20 8.56 8.52 5.61
C GLY A 20 7.16 8.89 5.17
N ASP A 21 6.86 9.03 3.89
CA ASP A 21 5.46 9.22 3.48
C ASP A 21 5.19 8.38 2.23
N TYR A 22 4.43 7.30 2.37
CA TYR A 22 3.83 6.66 1.21
C TYR A 22 2.61 7.47 0.77
N GLU A 23 2.36 7.55 -0.53
CA GLU A 23 1.15 8.18 -1.06
C GLU A 23 0.04 7.14 -1.22
N VAL A 24 0.42 5.94 -1.65
CA VAL A 24 -0.48 4.81 -1.90
C VAL A 24 -0.03 3.61 -1.08
N PHE A 25 -0.98 2.93 -0.44
CA PHE A 25 -0.82 1.60 0.12
C PHE A 25 -1.61 0.59 -0.72
N LEU A 26 -0.93 -0.40 -1.28
CA LEU A 26 -1.55 -1.53 -1.97
C LEU A 26 -1.61 -2.74 -1.02
N SER A 27 -2.83 -3.22 -0.73
CA SER A 27 -3.02 -4.51 -0.04
C SER A 27 -3.58 -5.53 -1.00
N PHE A 28 -2.98 -6.71 -1.05
CA PHE A 28 -3.48 -7.81 -1.86
C PHE A 28 -2.99 -9.15 -1.35
N ARG A 29 -3.81 -10.18 -1.53
CA ARG A 29 -3.44 -11.57 -1.25
C ARG A 29 -3.30 -12.37 -2.54
N GLY A 30 -2.22 -13.15 -2.59
CA GLY A 30 -2.12 -14.32 -3.45
C GLY A 30 -1.10 -14.18 -4.58
N PRO A 31 -0.50 -15.30 -5.00
CA PRO A 31 0.56 -15.29 -6.01
C PRO A 31 0.04 -14.88 -7.40
N ASP A 32 -1.25 -15.06 -7.66
CA ASP A 32 -1.88 -14.76 -8.94
C ASP A 32 -2.11 -13.27 -9.18
N VAL A 33 -2.41 -12.49 -8.12
CA VAL A 33 -2.41 -11.03 -8.21
C VAL A 33 -0.98 -10.49 -8.21
N ARG A 34 -0.08 -11.12 -7.44
CA ARG A 34 1.34 -10.74 -7.45
C ARG A 34 1.95 -10.83 -8.85
N LYS A 35 1.74 -11.92 -9.60
CA LYS A 35 2.40 -12.10 -10.90
C LYS A 35 1.73 -11.38 -12.07
N ARG A 36 0.59 -10.72 -11.83
CA ARG A 36 -0.25 -10.16 -12.90
C ARG A 36 -0.65 -8.73 -12.54
N PHE A 37 -1.90 -8.55 -12.13
CA PHE A 37 -2.51 -7.23 -11.98
C PHE A 37 -1.82 -6.36 -10.92
N GLY A 38 -1.51 -6.92 -9.75
CA GLY A 38 -0.91 -6.16 -8.63
C GLY A 38 0.48 -5.63 -8.95
N ASP A 39 1.32 -6.42 -9.61
CA ASP A 39 2.66 -5.97 -10.03
C ASP A 39 2.63 -4.95 -11.16
N HIS A 40 1.71 -5.11 -12.12
CA HIS A 40 1.50 -4.08 -13.16
C HIS A 40 0.99 -2.76 -12.58
N LEU A 41 0.04 -2.81 -11.64
CA LEU A 41 -0.47 -1.63 -10.96
C LEU A 41 0.64 -0.92 -10.18
N TYR A 42 1.37 -1.67 -9.35
CA TYR A 42 2.51 -1.15 -8.59
C TYR A 42 3.56 -0.51 -9.50
N THR A 43 4.00 -1.23 -10.54
CA THR A 43 5.00 -0.75 -11.49
C THR A 43 4.53 0.51 -12.21
N SER A 44 3.25 0.60 -12.55
CA SER A 44 2.68 1.78 -13.21
C SER A 44 2.64 2.99 -12.28
N LEU A 45 2.27 2.81 -11.01
CA LEU A 45 2.31 3.87 -9.99
C LEU A 45 3.74 4.37 -9.76
N VAL A 46 4.70 3.46 -9.63
CA VAL A 46 6.12 3.81 -9.48
C VAL A 46 6.66 4.54 -10.71
N ARG A 47 6.30 4.10 -11.93
CA ARG A 47 6.65 4.80 -13.19
C ARG A 47 6.08 6.21 -13.23
N ALA A 48 4.87 6.41 -12.70
CA ALA A 48 4.24 7.71 -12.52
C ALA A 48 4.82 8.53 -11.35
N LYS A 49 5.89 8.04 -10.69
CA LYS A 49 6.55 8.69 -9.55
C LYS A 49 5.70 8.80 -8.29
N ILE A 50 4.68 7.95 -8.15
CA ILE A 50 3.83 7.86 -6.95
C ILE A 50 4.48 6.90 -5.95
N ARG A 51 4.78 7.40 -4.75
CA ARG A 51 5.40 6.60 -3.68
C ARG A 51 4.40 5.56 -3.16
N THR A 52 4.59 4.32 -3.55
CA THR A 52 3.64 3.24 -3.28
C THR A 52 4.26 2.22 -2.34
N PHE A 53 3.61 1.97 -1.20
CA PHE A 53 3.89 0.80 -0.38
C PHE A 53 3.14 -0.39 -0.98
N ARG A 54 3.88 -1.45 -1.29
CA ARG A 54 3.31 -2.71 -1.75
C ARG A 54 3.35 -3.69 -0.59
N ASP A 55 2.21 -3.94 0.06
CA ASP A 55 2.20 -4.98 1.07
C ASP A 55 2.22 -6.35 0.40
N GLU A 56 3.21 -7.16 0.78
CA GLU A 56 3.43 -8.49 0.25
C GLU A 56 3.35 -9.51 1.37
N GLU A 57 2.13 -9.80 1.81
CA GLU A 57 1.89 -10.62 2.98
C GLU A 57 2.48 -12.04 2.91
N GLU A 58 2.71 -12.64 1.73
CA GLU A 58 3.36 -13.97 1.68
C GLU A 58 4.82 -13.96 2.18
N LEU A 59 5.42 -12.77 2.29
CA LEU A 59 6.74 -12.56 2.91
C LEU A 59 6.64 -12.32 4.42
N GLN A 60 5.47 -11.96 4.94
CA GLN A 60 5.20 -11.77 6.37
C GLN A 60 4.90 -13.12 7.05
N LYS A 61 5.90 -14.01 7.11
CA LYS A 61 5.80 -15.26 7.88
C LYS A 61 6.25 -15.00 9.32
N GLY A 62 5.30 -14.70 10.21
CA GLY A 62 5.58 -14.57 11.65
C GLY A 62 4.38 -14.07 12.47
N GLU A 63 4.50 -14.14 13.80
CA GLU A 63 3.49 -13.66 14.76
C GLU A 63 3.65 -12.16 15.12
N GLY A 64 4.67 -11.49 14.57
CA GLY A 64 4.94 -10.07 14.84
C GLY A 64 4.00 -9.12 14.08
N ILE A 65 3.86 -7.89 14.57
CA ILE A 65 3.03 -6.86 13.92
C ILE A 65 3.60 -6.53 12.54
N ALA A 66 2.76 -6.59 11.51
CA ALA A 66 3.11 -6.24 10.15
C ALA A 66 3.68 -4.81 10.05
N PRO A 67 4.82 -4.59 9.35
CA PRO A 67 5.36 -3.25 9.12
C PRO A 67 4.35 -2.29 8.46
N SER A 68 3.42 -2.85 7.68
CA SER A 68 2.30 -2.11 7.09
C SER A 68 1.41 -1.45 8.14
N LEU A 69 1.07 -2.16 9.21
CA LEU A 69 0.22 -1.66 10.29
C LEU A 69 0.87 -0.55 11.10
N VAL A 70 2.19 -0.64 11.33
CA VAL A 70 2.92 0.32 12.19
C VAL A 70 3.23 1.62 11.45
N ARG A 71 3.49 1.54 10.14
CA ARG A 71 4.08 2.64 9.39
C ARG A 71 3.30 3.01 8.13
N ALA A 72 3.16 2.07 7.20
CA ALA A 72 2.70 2.42 5.87
C ALA A 72 1.21 2.79 5.81
N ILE A 73 0.34 2.14 6.59
CA ILE A 73 -1.10 2.48 6.62
C ILE A 73 -1.33 3.86 7.26
N PRO A 74 -0.79 4.18 8.45
CA PRO A 74 -0.95 5.52 9.02
C PRO A 74 -0.39 6.65 8.14
N GLU A 75 0.72 6.41 7.42
CA GLU A 75 1.39 7.42 6.58
C GLU A 75 0.73 7.59 5.19
N SER A 76 0.00 6.58 4.69
CA SER A 76 -0.55 6.63 3.32
C SER A 76 -1.82 7.46 3.20
N LYS A 77 -1.93 8.21 2.08
CA LYS A 77 -3.11 9.02 1.76
C LYS A 77 -4.20 8.22 1.05
N ILE A 78 -3.80 7.25 0.22
CA ILE A 78 -4.71 6.42 -0.57
C ILE A 78 -4.46 4.95 -0.23
N TYR A 79 -5.53 4.23 0.09
CA TYR A 79 -5.53 2.80 0.33
C TYR A 79 -6.21 2.09 -0.85
N ILE A 80 -5.58 1.07 -1.41
CA ILE A 80 -6.11 0.28 -2.51
C ILE A 80 -6.10 -1.20 -2.08
N PRO A 81 -7.16 -1.67 -1.43
CA PRO A 81 -7.36 -3.10 -1.23
C PRO A 81 -7.79 -3.75 -2.55
N ILE A 82 -6.97 -4.67 -3.05
CA ILE A 82 -7.28 -5.50 -4.21
C ILE A 82 -7.95 -6.77 -3.68
N LEU A 83 -9.28 -6.72 -3.62
CA LEU A 83 -10.14 -7.75 -3.07
C LEU A 83 -10.24 -8.93 -4.04
N THR A 84 -9.57 -10.02 -3.70
CA THR A 84 -9.56 -11.29 -4.41
C THR A 84 -10.39 -12.33 -3.66
N GLN A 85 -10.69 -13.46 -4.30
CA GLN A 85 -11.39 -14.57 -3.65
C GLN A 85 -10.67 -15.05 -2.37
N GLN A 86 -9.34 -15.00 -2.33
CA GLN A 86 -8.53 -15.44 -1.20
C GLN A 86 -8.20 -14.31 -0.21
N TYR A 87 -8.64 -13.07 -0.44
CA TYR A 87 -8.29 -11.93 0.41
C TYR A 87 -8.68 -12.17 1.88
N ALA A 88 -9.91 -12.62 2.12
CA ALA A 88 -10.41 -12.85 3.47
C ALA A 88 -9.81 -14.08 4.16
N SER A 89 -9.23 -15.03 3.42
CA SER A 89 -8.55 -16.18 4.04
C SER A 89 -7.28 -15.80 4.81
N SER A 90 -6.81 -14.55 4.64
CA SER A 90 -5.71 -14.00 5.40
C SER A 90 -6.18 -13.11 6.54
N LYS A 91 -5.80 -13.49 7.76
CA LYS A 91 -5.97 -12.65 8.96
C LYS A 91 -5.26 -11.31 8.79
N TRP A 92 -4.08 -11.26 8.18
CA TRP A 92 -3.34 -10.01 8.02
C TRP A 92 -4.02 -9.08 7.02
N CYS A 93 -4.46 -9.57 5.86
CA CYS A 93 -5.22 -8.76 4.90
C CYS A 93 -6.48 -8.13 5.54
N LEU A 94 -7.15 -8.86 6.43
CA LEU A 94 -8.30 -8.34 7.18
C LEU A 94 -7.91 -7.32 8.26
N LEU A 95 -6.80 -7.53 8.97
CA LEU A 95 -6.27 -6.56 9.94
C LEU A 95 -5.82 -5.26 9.26
N GLU A 96 -5.15 -5.36 8.12
CA GLU A 96 -4.77 -4.21 7.30
C GLU A 96 -6.01 -3.46 6.82
N LEU A 97 -7.00 -4.16 6.26
CA LEU A 97 -8.24 -3.54 5.79
C LEU A 97 -8.98 -2.83 6.95
N ALA A 98 -9.02 -3.43 8.14
CA ALA A 98 -9.59 -2.80 9.31
C ALA A 98 -8.83 -1.52 9.70
N GLN A 99 -7.49 -1.55 9.66
CA GLN A 99 -6.66 -0.39 9.96
C GLN A 99 -6.84 0.74 8.92
N MET A 100 -6.99 0.42 7.63
CA MET A 100 -7.31 1.41 6.60
C MET A 100 -8.64 2.09 6.87
N VAL A 101 -9.68 1.31 7.21
CA VAL A 101 -11.01 1.83 7.53
C VAL A 101 -10.96 2.71 8.78
N GLU A 102 -10.15 2.33 9.78
CA GLU A 102 -9.96 3.13 10.98
C GLU A 102 -9.28 4.47 10.67
N CYS A 103 -8.20 4.46 9.89
CA CYS A 103 -7.55 5.69 9.43
C CYS A 103 -8.49 6.58 8.60
N TRP A 104 -9.30 5.98 7.70
CA TRP A 104 -10.30 6.69 6.92
C TRP A 104 -11.35 7.38 7.80
N LYS A 105 -11.85 6.70 8.84
CA LYS A 105 -12.82 7.25 9.80
C LYS A 105 -12.29 8.44 10.60
N GLN A 106 -10.97 8.57 10.77
CA GLN A 106 -10.36 9.72 11.47
C GLN A 106 -10.52 11.06 10.72
N GLY A 107 -11.02 11.04 9.47
CA GLY A 107 -11.38 12.27 8.75
C GLY A 107 -10.18 13.10 8.25
N LYS A 108 -8.98 12.53 8.19
CA LYS A 108 -7.73 13.22 7.77
C LYS A 108 -7.51 13.27 6.25
N GLY A 109 -8.57 13.10 5.46
CA GLY A 109 -8.48 13.10 4.00
C GLY A 109 -7.90 11.83 3.38
N HIS A 110 -7.83 10.72 4.12
CA HIS A 110 -7.51 9.42 3.54
C HIS A 110 -8.61 8.96 2.58
N LEU A 111 -8.26 8.19 1.55
CA LEU A 111 -9.20 7.60 0.59
C LEU A 111 -9.03 6.08 0.52
N ILE A 112 -10.13 5.34 0.44
CA ILE A 112 -10.12 3.89 0.15
C ILE A 112 -10.71 3.68 -1.25
N LEU A 113 -9.92 3.09 -2.15
CA LEU A 113 -10.30 2.77 -3.53
C LEU A 113 -10.26 1.25 -3.74
N PRO A 114 -11.35 0.52 -3.41
CA PRO A 114 -11.35 -0.94 -3.51
C PRO A 114 -11.35 -1.40 -4.97
N ILE A 115 -10.53 -2.39 -5.28
CA ILE A 115 -10.53 -3.08 -6.57
C ILE A 115 -11.11 -4.48 -6.35
N PHE A 116 -12.25 -4.76 -6.98
CA PHE A 116 -12.88 -6.08 -6.96
C PHE A 116 -12.29 -6.95 -8.07
N TYR A 117 -11.34 -7.82 -7.72
CA TYR A 117 -10.60 -8.62 -8.69
C TYR A 117 -11.17 -10.04 -8.77
N PHE A 118 -11.97 -10.31 -9.80
CA PHE A 118 -12.69 -11.58 -10.02
C PHE A 118 -13.58 -12.01 -8.83
N VAL A 119 -14.19 -11.04 -8.16
CA VAL A 119 -15.16 -11.21 -7.08
C VAL A 119 -16.37 -10.30 -7.29
N ASP A 120 -17.55 -10.74 -6.87
CA ASP A 120 -18.73 -9.88 -6.86
C ASP A 120 -18.66 -8.94 -5.63
N PRO A 121 -18.83 -7.61 -5.79
CA PRO A 121 -18.90 -6.69 -4.65
C PRO A 121 -19.96 -7.08 -3.61
N ARG A 122 -21.04 -7.77 -4.00
CA ARG A 122 -22.07 -8.29 -3.10
C ARG A 122 -21.54 -9.39 -2.18
N ASP A 123 -20.67 -10.25 -2.70
CA ASP A 123 -20.03 -11.32 -1.93
C ASP A 123 -19.08 -10.74 -0.89
N VAL A 124 -18.30 -9.71 -1.26
CA VAL A 124 -17.46 -8.97 -0.31
C VAL A 124 -18.31 -8.31 0.77
N ARG A 125 -19.36 -7.59 0.36
CA ARG A 125 -20.20 -6.78 1.26
C ARG A 125 -20.94 -7.62 2.29
N HIS A 126 -21.41 -8.80 1.90
CA HIS A 126 -22.20 -9.68 2.77
C HIS A 126 -21.45 -10.93 3.24
N GLN A 127 -20.14 -11.02 2.95
CA GLN A 127 -19.29 -12.16 3.29
C GLN A 127 -19.85 -13.50 2.76
N GLN A 128 -20.31 -13.49 1.50
CA GLN A 128 -20.90 -14.63 0.81
C GLN A 128 -19.94 -15.23 -0.24
N GLY A 129 -20.35 -16.34 -0.85
CA GLY A 129 -19.60 -16.96 -1.93
C GLY A 129 -18.18 -17.36 -1.50
N PRO A 130 -17.12 -16.94 -2.21
CA PRO A 130 -15.73 -17.24 -1.84
C PRO A 130 -15.34 -16.75 -0.43
N TYR A 131 -15.97 -15.67 0.05
CA TYR A 131 -15.68 -15.11 1.36
C TYR A 131 -16.28 -15.92 2.50
N GLN A 132 -17.34 -16.70 2.24
CA GLN A 132 -18.01 -17.49 3.28
C GLN A 132 -17.11 -18.57 3.88
N GLN A 133 -16.15 -19.11 3.11
CA GLN A 133 -15.23 -20.14 3.61
C GLN A 133 -14.13 -19.57 4.51
N ALA A 134 -13.93 -18.25 4.49
CA ALA A 134 -12.90 -17.58 5.25
C ALA A 134 -13.37 -17.12 6.65
N PHE A 135 -14.67 -17.14 6.91
CA PHE A 135 -15.32 -16.73 8.17
C PHE A 135 -16.04 -17.92 8.80
#